data_AF-A0AAD5RZM9-F1
#
_entry.id   AF-A0AAD5RZM9-F1
#
_cell.length_a   1.000
_cell.length_b   1.000
_cell.length_c   1.000
_cell.angle_alpha   90.00
_cell.angle_beta   90.00
_cell.angle_gamma   90.00
#
_symmetry.space_group_name_H-M   'P 1'
#
loop_
_entity.id
_entity.type
_entity.pdbx_description
1 polymer ?
#
loop_
_entity_poly.entity_id
_entity_poly.type
_entity_poly.pdbx_seq_one_letter_code
_entity_poly.pdbx_strand_id
1 'polypeptide(L)'
;MSSKKSRRNKMGIAPSQYPVSPEQQPGEMIIDFSDTPAYSTGTSSGSASTTAYTTPSDPSQYLTNNIRKCGNVKSESSVVLTGPLEIEGYVRSNGSVTFNGDFSVRDKIEAYGQIEVNGHTTAQDKIKTMGNLKVMGHLTCHNKIKVFGKLNINGSCHVQGSIEVWGAVTIQGYLSCQSLTVYSSLTTIGDESGYQVGTEEKIWGSRIFQREG
;
A
#
# COMPACT_ATOMS: atom_id res chain seq x y z
N MET A 1 -44.85 21.19 64.48
CA MET A 1 -44.62 19.90 63.77
C MET A 1 -44.66 20.18 62.28
N SER A 2 -43.52 20.15 61.59
CA SER A 2 -43.50 20.15 60.11
C SER A 2 -42.16 19.60 59.61
N SER A 3 -42.26 18.74 58.59
CA SER A 3 -41.35 17.63 58.29
C SER A 3 -40.07 18.02 57.55
N LYS A 4 -38.96 17.35 57.88
CA LYS A 4 -37.68 17.38 57.14
C LYS A 4 -37.86 16.73 55.75
N LYS A 5 -37.67 17.51 54.69
CA LYS A 5 -37.58 17.03 53.30
C LYS A 5 -36.13 16.71 52.93
N SER A 6 -35.91 15.46 52.57
CA SER A 6 -34.67 14.87 52.05
C SER A 6 -34.19 15.57 50.77
N ARG A 7 -32.93 16.01 50.73
CA ARG A 7 -32.25 16.48 49.51
C ARG A 7 -31.26 15.41 49.05
N ARG A 8 -31.54 14.79 47.90
CA ARG A 8 -30.69 13.84 47.19
C ARG A 8 -29.96 14.62 46.09
N ASN A 9 -28.67 14.92 46.24
CA ASN A 9 -27.87 15.55 45.20
C ASN A 9 -27.59 14.52 44.08
N LYS A 10 -28.14 14.76 42.88
CA LYS A 10 -27.68 14.16 41.62
C LYS A 10 -26.50 14.99 41.12
N MET A 11 -25.29 14.43 41.13
CA MET A 11 -24.16 15.00 40.39
C MET A 11 -24.37 14.71 38.91
N GLY A 12 -24.73 15.74 38.14
CA GLY A 12 -24.70 15.70 36.69
C GLY A 12 -23.26 15.89 36.22
N ILE A 13 -22.72 14.91 35.51
CA ILE A 13 -21.42 14.99 34.85
C ILE A 13 -21.64 15.73 33.53
N ALA A 14 -20.96 16.88 33.35
CA ALA A 14 -20.94 17.62 32.10
C ALA A 14 -20.22 16.80 31.01
N PRO A 15 -20.73 16.75 29.76
CA PRO A 15 -20.03 16.05 28.69
C PRO A 15 -18.77 16.83 28.28
N SER A 16 -17.63 16.16 28.43
CA SER A 16 -16.32 16.58 27.94
C SER A 16 -16.36 16.73 26.42
N GLN A 17 -16.10 17.95 25.94
CA GLN A 17 -15.89 18.27 24.53
C GLN A 17 -14.45 17.88 24.17
N TYR A 18 -14.25 16.70 23.59
CA TYR A 18 -13.04 16.39 22.84
C TYR A 18 -13.20 16.90 21.40
N PRO A 19 -12.20 17.58 20.81
CA PRO A 19 -12.27 17.96 19.41
C PRO A 19 -12.27 16.70 18.53
N VAL A 20 -13.21 16.67 17.60
CA VAL A 20 -13.41 15.58 16.64
C VAL A 20 -12.26 15.59 15.64
N SER A 21 -11.45 14.52 15.60
CA SER A 21 -10.46 14.28 14.54
C SER A 21 -11.17 14.06 13.19
N PRO A 22 -10.60 14.49 12.06
CA PRO A 22 -11.28 14.43 10.77
C PRO A 22 -11.50 12.98 10.30
N GLU A 23 -12.76 12.56 10.34
CA GLU A 23 -13.46 11.66 9.41
C GLU A 23 -12.61 10.54 8.78
N GLN A 24 -12.32 9.49 9.57
CA GLN A 24 -11.93 8.18 9.03
C GLN A 24 -13.11 7.59 8.25
N GLN A 25 -12.91 7.27 6.97
CA GLN A 25 -13.91 6.57 6.18
C GLN A 25 -14.17 5.17 6.78
N PRO A 26 -15.43 4.78 7.02
CA PRO A 26 -15.75 3.48 7.59
C PRO A 26 -15.39 2.36 6.59
N GLY A 27 -14.31 1.64 6.85
CA GLY A 27 -13.91 0.46 6.08
C GLY A 27 -12.40 0.31 5.78
N GLU A 28 -11.58 1.31 6.12
CA GLU A 28 -10.13 1.26 5.88
C GLU A 28 -9.37 0.72 7.11
N MET A 29 -8.58 -0.34 6.91
CA MET A 29 -7.62 -0.81 7.92
C MET A 29 -6.32 -0.05 7.72
N ILE A 30 -6.02 0.89 8.61
CA ILE A 30 -4.70 1.52 8.68
C ILE A 30 -3.85 0.66 9.60
N ILE A 31 -2.82 0.02 9.05
CA ILE A 31 -1.81 -0.67 9.86
C ILE A 31 -0.65 0.31 10.01
N ASP A 32 -0.67 1.06 11.11
CA ASP A 32 0.43 1.90 11.50
C ASP A 32 1.31 1.16 12.53
N PHE A 33 2.56 0.91 12.16
CA PHE A 33 3.54 0.30 13.07
C PHE A 33 4.27 1.35 13.92
N SER A 34 3.95 2.65 13.81
CA SER A 34 4.59 3.79 14.50
C SER A 34 4.84 3.57 15.99
N ASP A 35 3.94 2.85 16.69
CA ASP A 35 4.02 2.62 18.13
C ASP A 35 4.46 1.19 18.54
N THR A 36 4.98 0.37 17.63
CA THR A 36 5.37 -1.03 17.92
C THR A 36 6.88 -1.32 17.79
N PRO A 37 7.47 -2.15 18.68
CA PRO A 37 8.90 -2.47 18.67
C PRO A 37 9.32 -3.29 17.44
N ALA A 38 10.63 -3.25 17.14
CA ALA A 38 11.26 -3.66 15.87
C ALA A 38 11.09 -5.13 15.41
N TYR A 39 10.35 -5.96 16.16
CA TYR A 39 10.02 -7.32 15.79
C TYR A 39 8.55 -7.59 16.13
N SER A 40 7.72 -7.71 15.10
CA SER A 40 6.33 -8.16 15.22
C SER A 40 6.10 -9.33 14.27
N THR A 41 6.17 -10.55 14.81
CA THR A 41 5.71 -11.78 14.14
C THR A 41 4.20 -11.95 14.35
N GLY A 42 3.42 -10.92 14.03
CA GLY A 42 1.96 -10.98 14.06
C GLY A 42 1.41 -11.32 12.67
N THR A 43 0.76 -12.47 12.51
CA THR A 43 -0.31 -12.60 11.53
C THR A 43 -1.41 -11.63 11.96
N SER A 44 -1.55 -10.49 11.28
CA SER A 44 -2.70 -9.60 11.44
C SER A 44 -3.92 -10.19 10.75
N SER A 45 -4.36 -11.37 11.19
CA SER A 45 -5.66 -11.91 10.85
C SER A 45 -6.68 -11.27 11.79
N GLY A 46 -7.42 -10.27 11.34
CA GLY A 46 -8.46 -9.67 12.17
C GLY A 46 -9.52 -8.93 11.38
N SER A 47 -10.66 -9.58 11.20
CA SER A 47 -11.95 -8.89 11.29
C SER A 47 -12.06 -8.34 12.73
N ALA A 48 -11.54 -7.13 12.95
CA ALA A 48 -11.44 -6.41 14.23
C ALA A 48 -10.55 -7.01 15.35
N SER A 49 -9.71 -6.12 15.89
CA SER A 49 -8.94 -6.17 17.16
C SER A 49 -7.77 -7.15 17.28
N THR A 50 -6.55 -6.64 17.55
CA THR A 50 -5.78 -6.91 18.79
C THR A 50 -4.47 -6.10 18.81
N THR A 51 -4.30 -5.30 19.87
CA THR A 51 -3.01 -4.84 20.40
C THR A 51 -2.20 -6.05 20.88
N ALA A 52 -1.01 -6.28 20.34
CA ALA A 52 -0.09 -7.29 20.85
C ALA A 52 1.18 -6.64 21.38
N TYR A 53 1.35 -6.69 22.70
CA TYR A 53 2.61 -6.43 23.38
C TYR A 53 3.48 -7.69 23.36
N THR A 54 4.75 -7.56 23.01
CA THR A 54 5.79 -8.52 23.40
C THR A 54 7.05 -7.77 23.79
N THR A 55 7.46 -7.93 25.04
CA THR A 55 8.76 -7.47 25.55
C THR A 55 9.88 -8.28 24.88
N PRO A 56 10.88 -7.65 24.24
CA PRO A 56 12.07 -8.36 23.75
C PRO A 56 12.85 -8.95 24.93
N SER A 57 13.20 -10.23 24.84
CA SER A 57 13.95 -10.97 25.85
C SER A 57 15.47 -10.77 25.79
N ASP A 58 15.96 -9.81 25.01
CA ASP A 58 17.41 -9.58 24.87
C ASP A 58 17.74 -8.09 24.61
N PRO A 59 18.42 -7.38 25.53
CA PRO A 59 18.76 -5.96 25.40
C PRO A 59 19.88 -5.64 24.39
N SER A 60 20.42 -6.62 23.66
CA SER A 60 21.63 -6.45 22.86
C SER A 60 21.42 -6.03 21.39
N GLN A 61 20.19 -5.80 20.93
CA GLN A 61 19.90 -5.36 19.55
C GLN A 61 19.82 -3.83 19.43
N TYR A 62 20.87 -3.13 19.85
CA TYR A 62 21.07 -1.72 19.49
C TYR A 62 22.25 -1.65 18.53
N LEU A 63 21.96 -1.57 17.22
CA LEU A 63 22.67 -0.77 16.18
C LEU A 63 22.50 -1.39 14.77
N THR A 64 21.55 -0.91 13.98
CA THR A 64 21.65 -0.60 12.53
C THR A 64 20.24 -0.36 11.96
N ASN A 65 19.98 0.87 11.46
CA ASN A 65 18.78 1.32 10.71
C ASN A 65 17.40 0.88 11.27
N ASN A 66 16.56 1.83 11.70
CA ASN A 66 15.19 1.58 12.17
C ASN A 66 14.22 1.11 11.06
N ILE A 67 14.55 0.05 10.32
CA ILE A 67 13.66 -0.63 9.37
C ILE A 67 12.93 -1.70 10.17
N ARG A 68 11.62 -1.53 10.30
CA ARG A 68 10.77 -2.52 10.98
C ARG A 68 10.57 -3.74 10.09
N LYS A 69 10.41 -4.92 10.70
CA LYS A 69 10.11 -6.16 9.99
C LYS A 69 8.71 -6.66 10.37
N CYS A 70 7.94 -7.12 9.40
CA CYS A 70 6.71 -7.88 9.62
C CYS A 70 6.68 -9.14 8.75
N GLY A 71 5.87 -10.13 9.15
CA GLY A 71 5.73 -11.39 8.41
C GLY A 71 4.86 -11.23 7.16
N ASN A 72 3.66 -11.82 7.20
CA ASN A 72 2.66 -11.68 6.15
C ASN A 72 1.63 -10.60 6.53
N VAL A 73 1.20 -9.81 5.55
CA VAL A 73 0.03 -8.92 5.68
C VAL A 73 -1.13 -9.56 4.93
N LYS A 74 -2.22 -9.88 5.64
CA LYS A 74 -3.46 -10.37 5.02
C LYS A 74 -4.65 -9.57 5.54
N SER A 75 -5.46 -9.01 4.64
CA SER A 75 -6.69 -8.28 5.00
C SER A 75 -7.88 -8.72 4.15
N GLU A 76 -9.07 -8.74 4.76
CA GLU A 76 -10.35 -8.93 4.05
C GLU A 76 -10.94 -7.61 3.51
N SER A 77 -10.36 -6.47 3.91
CA SER A 77 -10.74 -5.11 3.50
C SER A 77 -9.52 -4.34 2.98
N SER A 78 -9.70 -3.08 2.56
CA SER A 78 -8.58 -2.24 2.16
C SER A 78 -7.56 -2.06 3.29
N VAL A 79 -6.28 -2.06 2.94
CA VAL A 79 -5.16 -1.88 3.86
C VAL A 79 -4.28 -0.70 3.45
N VAL A 80 -3.93 0.14 4.41
CA VAL A 80 -2.92 1.19 4.25
C VAL A 80 -1.72 0.83 5.12
N LEU A 81 -0.55 0.74 4.50
CA LEU A 81 0.73 0.46 5.13
C LEU A 81 1.58 1.74 5.14
N THR A 82 2.18 2.04 6.28
CA THR A 82 3.12 3.18 6.42
C THR A 82 4.52 2.67 6.77
N GLY A 83 5.51 3.06 5.97
CA GLY A 83 6.91 2.64 6.05
C GLY A 83 7.80 3.61 6.82
N PRO A 84 9.11 3.29 6.97
CA PRO A 84 9.81 2.19 6.30
C PRO A 84 9.53 0.81 6.91
N LEU A 85 9.27 -0.20 6.06
CA LEU A 85 8.92 -1.58 6.50
C LEU A 85 9.47 -2.66 5.56
N GLU A 86 10.10 -3.69 6.12
CA GLU A 86 10.44 -4.95 5.45
C GLU A 86 9.37 -6.00 5.77
N ILE A 87 8.74 -6.53 4.74
CA ILE A 87 7.73 -7.58 4.80
C ILE A 87 8.41 -8.88 4.36
N GLU A 88 8.69 -9.76 5.31
CA GLU A 88 9.45 -10.99 5.05
C GLU A 88 8.65 -12.04 4.28
N GLY A 89 7.33 -11.86 4.16
CA GLY A 89 6.46 -12.67 3.34
C GLY A 89 5.67 -11.87 2.31
N TYR A 90 4.36 -12.12 2.21
CA TYR A 90 3.49 -11.53 1.19
C TYR A 90 2.57 -10.44 1.76
N VAL A 91 2.05 -9.61 0.86
CA VAL A 91 0.89 -8.73 1.12
C VAL A 91 -0.31 -9.22 0.31
N ARG A 92 -1.43 -9.48 0.97
CA ARG A 92 -2.68 -9.87 0.32
C ARG A 92 -3.88 -9.11 0.89
N SER A 93 -4.70 -8.53 0.03
CA SER A 93 -5.91 -7.82 0.42
C SER A 93 -7.11 -8.20 -0.46
N ASN A 94 -8.27 -8.45 0.14
CA ASN A 94 -9.56 -8.51 -0.58
C ASN A 94 -10.13 -7.12 -0.88
N GLY A 95 -9.54 -6.06 -0.32
CA GLY A 95 -9.74 -4.68 -0.74
C GLY A 95 -8.52 -4.13 -1.48
N SER A 96 -8.32 -2.82 -1.36
CA SER A 96 -7.16 -2.12 -1.92
C SER A 96 -5.93 -2.25 -1.02
N VAL A 97 -4.75 -1.94 -1.56
CA VAL A 97 -3.50 -1.85 -0.80
C VAL A 97 -2.83 -0.52 -1.13
N THR A 98 -2.53 0.28 -0.12
CA THR A 98 -1.76 1.52 -0.27
C THR A 98 -0.46 1.40 0.50
N PHE A 99 0.66 1.63 -0.18
CA PHE A 99 2.00 1.71 0.41
C PHE A 99 2.43 3.17 0.50
N ASN A 100 2.54 3.71 1.72
CA ASN A 100 3.04 5.06 1.98
C ASN A 100 4.43 5.00 2.62
N GLY A 101 5.47 5.41 1.88
CA GLY A 101 6.87 5.32 2.30
C GLY A 101 7.62 4.15 1.66
N ASP A 102 8.66 3.67 2.35
CA ASP A 102 9.60 2.70 1.78
C ASP A 102 9.30 1.26 2.21
N PHE A 103 9.20 0.35 1.24
CA PHE A 103 8.85 -1.05 1.47
C PHE A 103 9.74 -2.02 0.71
N SER A 104 10.08 -3.12 1.38
CA SER A 104 10.68 -4.30 0.76
C SER A 104 9.81 -5.51 1.07
N VAL A 105 9.19 -6.12 0.06
CA VAL A 105 8.33 -7.30 0.18
C VAL A 105 9.08 -8.49 -0.43
N ARG A 106 9.39 -9.49 0.40
CA ARG A 106 10.17 -10.69 0.00
C ARG A 106 9.41 -11.64 -0.92
N ASP A 107 8.09 -11.56 -0.95
CA ASP A 107 7.24 -12.37 -1.83
C ASP A 107 6.34 -11.44 -2.65
N LYS A 108 5.14 -11.90 -2.99
CA LYS A 108 4.15 -11.23 -3.82
C LYS A 108 3.32 -10.19 -3.08
N ILE A 109 2.77 -9.28 -3.88
CA ILE A 109 1.73 -8.32 -3.49
C ILE A 109 0.47 -8.63 -4.31
N GLU A 110 -0.63 -8.97 -3.65
CA GLU A 110 -1.90 -9.32 -4.29
C GLU A 110 -3.05 -8.48 -3.72
N ALA A 111 -3.81 -7.79 -4.57
CA ALA A 111 -5.00 -7.05 -4.17
C ALA A 111 -6.19 -7.36 -5.09
N TYR A 112 -7.39 -7.50 -4.53
CA TYR A 112 -8.62 -7.47 -5.33
C TYR A 112 -9.03 -6.02 -5.68
N GLY A 113 -8.72 -5.06 -4.81
CA GLY A 113 -8.85 -3.64 -5.10
C GLY A 113 -7.65 -3.08 -5.86
N GLN A 114 -7.53 -1.75 -5.86
CA GLN A 114 -6.39 -1.05 -6.44
C GLN A 114 -5.13 -1.26 -5.57
N ILE A 115 -3.96 -1.16 -6.20
CA ILE A 115 -2.68 -1.02 -5.49
C ILE A 115 -2.16 0.39 -5.78
N GLU A 116 -1.78 1.11 -4.72
CA GLU A 116 -1.18 2.43 -4.80
C GLU A 116 0.18 2.44 -4.10
N VAL A 117 1.21 2.94 -4.79
CA VAL A 117 2.59 3.04 -4.30
C VAL A 117 2.98 4.51 -4.23
N ASN A 118 3.03 5.02 -3.00
CA ASN A 118 3.40 6.38 -2.63
C ASN A 118 4.74 6.37 -1.88
N GLY A 119 5.84 6.18 -2.61
CA GLY A 119 7.18 6.02 -2.04
C GLY A 119 8.02 5.04 -2.85
N HIS A 120 8.99 4.37 -2.21
CA HIS A 120 9.77 3.31 -2.86
C HIS A 120 9.26 1.93 -2.43
N THR A 121 8.81 1.10 -3.36
CA THR A 121 8.41 -0.28 -3.05
C THR A 121 9.15 -1.26 -3.94
N THR A 122 9.78 -2.25 -3.32
CA THR A 122 10.36 -3.40 -3.99
C THR A 122 9.56 -4.67 -3.67
N ALA A 123 9.15 -5.41 -4.70
CA ALA A 123 8.57 -6.75 -4.59
C ALA A 123 9.50 -7.78 -5.25
N GLN A 124 9.91 -8.79 -4.51
CA GLN A 124 10.85 -9.82 -4.98
C GLN A 124 10.20 -10.90 -5.85
N ASP A 125 8.88 -11.02 -5.84
CA ASP A 125 8.15 -11.88 -6.78
C ASP A 125 7.22 -11.06 -7.67
N LYS A 126 5.90 -11.27 -7.56
CA LYS A 126 4.90 -10.70 -8.47
C LYS A 126 4.01 -9.67 -7.78
N ILE A 127 3.52 -8.72 -8.55
CA ILE A 127 2.46 -7.80 -8.16
C ILE A 127 1.23 -8.10 -9.00
N LYS A 128 0.09 -8.34 -8.34
CA LYS A 128 -1.17 -8.64 -9.01
C LYS A 128 -2.31 -7.84 -8.40
N THR A 129 -3.03 -7.11 -9.24
CA THR A 129 -4.25 -6.39 -8.83
C THR A 129 -5.40 -6.69 -9.79
N MET A 130 -6.60 -6.92 -9.25
CA MET A 130 -7.83 -6.95 -10.07
C MET A 130 -8.31 -5.53 -10.43
N GLY A 131 -7.86 -4.52 -9.70
CA GLY A 131 -8.10 -3.11 -9.97
C GLY A 131 -6.95 -2.45 -10.73
N ASN A 132 -6.78 -1.16 -10.47
CA ASN A 132 -5.69 -0.36 -11.05
C ASN A 132 -4.41 -0.51 -10.23
N LEU A 133 -3.26 -0.33 -10.89
CA LEU A 133 -1.98 -0.09 -10.23
C LEU A 133 -1.58 1.38 -10.47
N LYS A 134 -1.39 2.13 -9.39
CA LYS A 134 -0.88 3.50 -9.42
C LYS A 134 0.50 3.54 -8.77
N VAL A 135 1.48 4.08 -9.50
CA VAL A 135 2.84 4.27 -8.99
C VAL A 135 3.11 5.76 -8.99
N MET A 136 3.09 6.39 -7.82
CA MET A 136 3.38 7.82 -7.62
C MET A 136 4.84 8.08 -7.23
N GLY A 137 5.60 7.02 -6.97
CA GLY A 137 7.03 7.07 -6.62
C GLY A 137 7.84 6.08 -7.45
N HIS A 138 8.51 5.15 -6.77
CA HIS A 138 9.38 4.16 -7.38
C HIS A 138 8.86 2.75 -7.08
N LEU A 139 8.62 1.96 -8.12
CA LEU A 139 8.25 0.56 -7.98
C LEU A 139 9.30 -0.33 -8.66
N THR A 140 9.85 -1.29 -7.92
CA THR A 140 10.68 -2.37 -8.46
C THR A 140 9.97 -3.71 -8.27
N CYS A 141 9.88 -4.50 -9.34
CA CYS A 141 9.30 -5.85 -9.29
C CYS A 141 10.21 -6.83 -10.03
N HIS A 142 10.62 -7.91 -9.38
CA HIS A 142 11.58 -8.84 -9.97
C HIS A 142 10.95 -9.79 -11.00
N ASN A 143 9.69 -10.20 -10.81
CA ASN A 143 9.10 -11.22 -11.68
C ASN A 143 8.04 -10.65 -12.64
N LYS A 144 6.84 -10.39 -12.14
CA LYS A 144 5.72 -10.03 -13.01
C LYS A 144 4.78 -9.04 -12.36
N ILE A 145 4.37 -8.04 -13.13
CA ILE A 145 3.22 -7.19 -12.80
C ILE A 145 2.03 -7.62 -13.67
N LYS A 146 0.90 -7.94 -13.03
CA LYS A 146 -0.36 -8.23 -13.71
C LYS A 146 -1.46 -7.31 -13.19
N VAL A 147 -2.01 -6.49 -14.07
CA VAL A 147 -3.03 -5.49 -13.75
C VAL A 147 -4.26 -5.75 -14.60
N PHE A 148 -5.41 -5.99 -13.97
CA PHE A 148 -6.66 -6.17 -14.70
C PHE A 148 -7.38 -4.85 -15.00
N GLY A 149 -7.08 -3.78 -14.26
CA GLY A 149 -7.46 -2.41 -14.58
C GLY A 149 -6.39 -1.65 -15.36
N LYS A 150 -6.24 -0.36 -15.05
CA LYS A 150 -5.23 0.54 -15.64
C LYS A 150 -3.92 0.52 -14.86
N LEU A 151 -2.82 0.71 -15.57
CA LEU A 151 -1.51 1.02 -14.98
C LEU A 151 -1.23 2.51 -15.17
N ASN A 152 -1.11 3.26 -14.08
CA ASN A 152 -0.72 4.67 -14.11
C ASN A 152 0.62 4.83 -13.41
N ILE A 153 1.60 5.38 -14.11
CA ILE A 153 2.93 5.66 -13.58
C ILE A 153 3.08 7.17 -13.59
N ASN A 154 3.24 7.75 -12.42
CA ASN A 154 3.66 9.13 -12.18
C ASN A 154 4.95 9.07 -11.34
N GLY A 155 6.07 8.73 -11.96
CA GLY A 155 7.30 8.34 -11.27
C GLY A 155 8.09 7.31 -12.08
N SER A 156 8.63 6.29 -11.42
CA SER A 156 9.36 5.21 -12.10
C SER A 156 8.88 3.81 -11.73
N CYS A 157 8.83 2.93 -12.71
CA CYS A 157 8.48 1.53 -12.52
C CYS A 157 9.47 0.65 -13.30
N HIS A 158 10.23 -0.18 -12.58
CA HIS A 158 11.19 -1.12 -13.15
C HIS A 158 10.76 -2.55 -12.85
N VAL A 159 10.63 -3.37 -13.89
CA VAL A 159 10.19 -4.75 -13.78
C VAL A 159 11.15 -5.66 -14.52
N GLN A 160 11.93 -6.48 -13.81
CA GLN A 160 12.93 -7.33 -14.46
C GLN A 160 12.31 -8.39 -15.39
N GLY A 161 11.08 -8.82 -15.13
CA GLY A 161 10.33 -9.70 -16.02
C GLY A 161 9.25 -8.97 -16.81
N SER A 162 8.01 -9.43 -16.67
CA SER A 162 6.92 -9.04 -17.57
C SER A 162 5.87 -8.13 -16.93
N ILE A 163 5.29 -7.26 -17.75
CA ILE A 163 4.13 -6.44 -17.42
C ILE A 163 2.98 -6.86 -18.34
N GLU A 164 1.85 -7.25 -17.74
CA GLU A 164 0.62 -7.61 -18.44
C GLU A 164 -0.53 -6.73 -17.91
N VAL A 165 -1.06 -5.85 -18.76
CA VAL A 165 -2.12 -4.89 -18.40
C VAL A 165 -3.32 -5.10 -19.31
N TRP A 166 -4.48 -5.37 -18.70
CA TRP A 166 -5.74 -5.57 -19.42
C TRP A 166 -6.52 -4.26 -19.67
N GLY A 167 -6.13 -3.17 -19.01
CA GLY A 167 -6.58 -1.81 -19.30
C GLY A 167 -5.53 -0.96 -20.01
N ALA A 168 -5.75 0.35 -19.98
CA ALA A 168 -4.81 1.33 -20.52
C ALA A 168 -3.58 1.50 -19.62
N VAL A 169 -2.45 1.84 -20.24
CA VAL A 169 -1.21 2.25 -19.56
C VAL A 169 -1.00 3.74 -19.80
N THR A 170 -0.79 4.50 -18.73
CA THR A 170 -0.42 5.92 -18.78
C THR A 170 0.91 6.11 -18.05
N ILE A 171 1.85 6.79 -18.71
CA ILE A 171 3.21 6.97 -18.21
C ILE A 171 3.55 8.47 -18.23
N GLN A 172 3.72 9.02 -17.03
CA GLN A 172 4.33 10.30 -16.76
C GLN A 172 5.57 10.02 -15.90
N GLY A 173 6.75 10.01 -16.51
CA GLY A 173 7.98 9.45 -15.96
C GLY A 173 8.45 8.23 -16.75
N TYR A 174 8.93 7.19 -16.08
CA TYR A 174 9.67 6.12 -16.74
C TYR A 174 9.17 4.70 -16.41
N LEU A 175 9.02 3.87 -17.44
CA LEU A 175 8.73 2.45 -17.31
C LEU A 175 9.83 1.61 -17.97
N SER A 176 10.37 0.61 -17.29
CA SER A 176 11.30 -0.35 -17.90
C SER A 176 10.88 -1.76 -17.57
N CYS A 177 10.79 -2.62 -18.59
CA CYS A 177 10.54 -4.04 -18.38
C CYS A 177 11.13 -4.94 -19.46
N GLN A 178 11.20 -6.24 -19.17
CA GLN A 178 11.67 -7.20 -20.17
C GLN A 178 10.59 -7.50 -21.21
N SER A 179 9.32 -7.63 -20.83
CA SER A 179 8.23 -7.84 -21.79
C SER A 179 6.98 -7.08 -21.39
N LEU A 180 6.36 -6.40 -22.36
CA LEU A 180 5.19 -5.56 -22.14
C LEU A 180 4.02 -6.05 -23.00
N THR A 181 2.91 -6.40 -22.36
CA THR A 181 1.64 -6.70 -23.04
C THR A 181 0.54 -5.79 -22.51
N VAL A 182 -0.05 -5.00 -23.41
CA VAL A 182 -1.13 -4.06 -23.13
C VAL A 182 -2.31 -4.35 -24.05
N TYR A 183 -3.45 -4.72 -23.48
CA TYR A 183 -4.66 -5.06 -24.25
C TYR A 183 -5.53 -3.84 -24.62
N SER A 184 -5.06 -2.62 -24.30
CA SER A 184 -5.70 -1.35 -24.63
C SER A 184 -4.65 -0.37 -25.18
N SER A 185 -4.76 0.92 -24.87
CA SER A 185 -3.80 1.95 -25.28
C SER A 185 -2.62 2.08 -24.32
N LEU A 186 -1.48 2.54 -24.85
CA LEU A 186 -0.35 3.04 -24.08
C LEU A 186 -0.15 4.53 -24.41
N THR A 187 -0.12 5.36 -23.37
CA THR A 187 0.09 6.80 -23.50
C THR A 187 1.29 7.23 -22.65
N THR A 188 2.22 7.96 -23.25
CA THR A 188 3.28 8.69 -22.54
C THR A 188 2.97 10.18 -22.56
N ILE A 189 3.13 10.86 -21.42
CA ILE A 189 2.80 12.29 -21.25
C ILE A 189 4.04 13.05 -20.81
N GLY A 190 4.45 14.07 -21.57
CA GLY A 190 5.63 14.89 -21.34
C GLY A 190 6.84 14.43 -22.13
N ASP A 191 7.71 15.37 -22.48
CA ASP A 191 8.88 15.12 -23.34
C ASP A 191 9.99 14.32 -22.63
N GLU A 192 9.99 14.32 -21.30
CA GLU A 192 10.91 13.53 -20.47
C GLU A 192 10.36 12.15 -20.11
N SER A 193 9.11 11.87 -20.46
CA SER A 193 8.47 10.59 -20.18
C SER A 193 8.79 9.55 -21.24
N GLY A 194 8.95 8.30 -20.83
CA GLY A 194 9.28 7.24 -21.75
C GLY A 194 9.16 5.86 -21.16
N TYR A 195 9.40 4.87 -22.01
CA TYR A 195 9.48 3.49 -21.56
C TYR A 195 10.46 2.69 -22.40
N GLN A 196 10.98 1.62 -21.81
CA GLN A 196 11.89 0.69 -22.46
C GLN A 196 11.40 -0.75 -22.28
N VAL A 197 11.39 -1.51 -23.37
CA VAL A 197 11.02 -2.93 -23.38
C VAL A 197 12.18 -3.75 -23.94
N GLY A 198 12.54 -4.84 -23.26
CA GLY A 198 13.70 -5.66 -23.60
C GLY A 198 13.48 -6.64 -24.76
N THR A 199 12.60 -7.64 -24.58
CA THR A 199 12.41 -8.75 -25.54
C THR A 199 11.15 -8.63 -26.38
N GLU A 200 10.01 -8.33 -25.77
CA GLU A 200 8.73 -8.38 -26.49
C GLU A 200 7.79 -7.27 -26.05
N GLU A 201 7.24 -6.55 -27.03
CA GLU A 201 6.20 -5.55 -26.83
C GLU A 201 4.96 -5.91 -27.67
N LYS A 202 3.79 -6.00 -27.00
CA LYS A 202 2.48 -6.20 -27.63
C LYS A 202 1.51 -5.15 -27.10
N ILE A 203 1.05 -4.25 -27.97
CA ILE A 203 0.05 -3.22 -27.63
C ILE A 203 -1.07 -3.34 -28.65
N TRP A 204 -2.26 -3.69 -28.17
CA TRP A 204 -3.44 -3.95 -29.01
C TRP A 204 -4.21 -2.70 -29.39
N GLY A 205 -4.08 -1.62 -28.62
CA GLY A 205 -4.65 -0.31 -28.92
C GLY A 205 -3.61 0.69 -29.42
N SER A 206 -3.95 1.97 -29.31
CA SER A 206 -3.09 3.06 -29.77
C SER A 206 -1.87 3.26 -28.88
N ARG A 207 -0.76 3.66 -29.50
CA ARG A 207 0.39 4.29 -28.83
C ARG A 207 0.28 5.80 -28.99
N ILE A 208 0.28 6.54 -27.89
CA ILE A 208 0.06 7.99 -27.88
C ILE A 208 1.21 8.66 -27.15
N PHE A 209 1.78 9.68 -27.78
CA PHE A 209 2.76 10.57 -27.17
C PHE A 209 2.12 11.95 -27.04
N GLN A 210 1.90 12.39 -25.81
CA GLN A 210 1.31 13.70 -25.51
C GLN A 210 2.40 14.61 -24.96
N ARG A 211 2.63 15.75 -25.60
CA ARG A 211 3.56 16.77 -25.10
C ARG A 211 2.90 17.63 -24.04
N GLU A 212 3.68 18.13 -23.07
CA GLU A 212 3.23 19.22 -22.21
C GLU A 212 3.16 20.51 -23.04
N GLY A 213 2.11 21.31 -22.85
CA GLY A 213 1.82 22.54 -23.61
C GLY A 213 2.12 23.80 -22.82
#